data_AF-A0A6N1VNL5-F1
#
_entry.id   AF-A0A6N1VNL5-F1
#
_cell.length_a   1.000
_cell.length_b   1.000
_cell.length_c   1.000
_cell.angle_alpha   90.00
_cell.angle_beta   90.00
_cell.angle_gamma   90.00
#
_symmetry.space_group_name_H-M   'P 1'
#
loop_
_entity.id
_entity.type
_entity.pdbx_description
1 polymer ?
#
loop_
_entity_poly.entity_id
_entity_poly.type
_entity_poly.pdbx_seq_one_letter_code
_entity_poly.pdbx_strand_id
1 'polypeptide(L)'
;MRHLHALSLTPALPIADPNIDFDPPADGRYLRATFVPNTTDRLFIQSTGLHRYTGLFMVDVFDKPGTGETRARDVAGQVAEHFPCDDRITEEGVTLRIITRPNVGPAIIEDQAIHVPVTVEFWAFA
;
A
#
# COMPACT_ATOMS: atom_id res chain seq x y z
N MET A 1 -3.67 -2.48 -8.51
CA MET A 1 -2.19 -2.47 -8.35
C MET A 1 -1.50 -1.46 -9.25
N ARG A 2 -2.06 -1.15 -10.43
CA ARG A 2 -1.47 -0.20 -11.39
C ARG A 2 -1.16 1.19 -10.81
N HIS A 3 -1.98 1.67 -9.87
CA HIS A 3 -1.75 2.96 -9.22
C HIS A 3 -0.42 3.00 -8.47
N LEU A 4 -0.05 1.94 -7.73
CA LEU A 4 1.24 1.89 -7.04
C LEU A 4 2.41 1.85 -8.04
N HIS A 5 2.27 1.12 -9.15
CA HIS A 5 3.30 1.06 -10.21
C HIS A 5 3.49 2.40 -10.95
N ALA A 6 2.55 3.34 -10.84
CA ALA A 6 2.72 4.70 -11.36
C ALA A 6 3.58 5.60 -10.44
N LEU A 7 3.89 5.15 -9.22
CA LEU A 7 4.77 5.87 -8.31
C LEU A 7 6.18 5.97 -8.91
N SER A 8 6.64 7.20 -9.12
CA SER A 8 7.98 7.47 -9.66
C SER A 8 8.95 7.81 -8.53
N LEU A 9 9.79 6.84 -8.15
CA LEU A 9 10.85 7.01 -7.15
C LEU A 9 12.21 7.27 -7.84
N THR A 10 13.08 8.03 -7.17
CA THR A 10 14.48 8.22 -7.60
C THR A 10 15.43 7.82 -6.46
N PRO A 11 16.17 6.70 -6.58
CA PRO A 11 16.12 5.71 -7.66
C PRO A 11 14.80 4.93 -7.67
N ALA A 12 14.44 4.37 -8.83
CA ALA A 12 13.28 3.49 -8.95
C ALA A 12 13.48 2.25 -8.06
N LEU A 13 12.46 1.90 -7.28
CA LEU A 13 12.48 0.69 -6.46
C LEU A 13 11.57 -0.37 -7.07
N PRO A 14 12.01 -1.65 -7.12
CA PRO A 14 11.16 -2.73 -7.58
C PRO A 14 10.03 -2.99 -6.57
N ILE A 15 8.91 -3.50 -7.07
CA ILE A 15 7.69 -3.75 -6.30
C ILE A 15 7.40 -5.25 -6.33
N ALA A 16 7.31 -5.86 -5.15
CA ALA A 16 6.85 -7.22 -4.95
C ALA A 16 5.32 -7.22 -4.86
N ASP A 17 4.67 -7.73 -5.91
CA ASP A 17 3.22 -7.87 -5.98
C ASP A 17 2.73 -9.12 -5.22
N PRO A 18 1.50 -9.09 -4.66
CA PRO A 18 0.96 -10.24 -3.94
C PRO A 18 0.86 -11.48 -4.83
N ASN A 19 1.29 -12.63 -4.31
CA ASN A 19 1.21 -13.93 -4.99
C ASN A 19 1.96 -13.96 -6.34
N ILE A 20 3.01 -13.15 -6.49
CA ILE A 20 3.96 -13.18 -7.61
C ILE A 20 5.35 -13.43 -7.04
N ASP A 21 6.07 -14.41 -7.61
CA ASP A 21 7.45 -14.68 -7.23
C ASP A 21 8.32 -13.43 -7.44
N PHE A 22 9.07 -13.05 -6.42
CA PHE A 22 9.89 -11.86 -6.40
C PHE A 22 11.26 -12.16 -5.81
N ASP A 23 12.32 -11.83 -6.54
CA ASP A 23 13.70 -11.93 -6.07
C ASP A 23 14.16 -10.55 -5.57
N PRO A 24 14.41 -10.37 -4.25
CA PRO A 24 14.83 -9.09 -3.71
C PRO A 24 16.15 -8.62 -4.31
N PRO A 25 16.30 -7.33 -4.63
CA PRO A 25 17.55 -6.81 -5.17
C PRO A 25 18.69 -6.91 -4.15
N ALA A 26 19.92 -7.03 -4.64
CA ALA A 26 21.12 -7.23 -3.81
C ALA A 26 21.40 -6.07 -2.83
N ASP A 27 20.86 -4.88 -3.09
CA ASP A 27 20.96 -3.74 -2.18
C ASP A 27 19.90 -3.75 -1.05
N GLY A 28 18.97 -4.72 -1.08
CA GLY A 28 17.94 -4.96 -0.08
C GLY A 28 16.76 -3.98 -0.14
N ARG A 29 16.64 -3.18 -1.21
CA ARG A 29 15.68 -2.07 -1.29
C ARG A 29 14.54 -2.37 -2.25
N TYR A 30 13.33 -2.46 -1.74
CA TYR A 30 12.14 -2.73 -2.56
C TYR A 30 10.87 -2.32 -1.82
N LEU A 31 9.75 -2.32 -2.53
CA LEU A 31 8.42 -2.18 -1.94
C LEU A 31 7.72 -3.53 -1.95
N ARG A 32 7.01 -3.88 -0.89
CA ARG A 32 6.09 -5.03 -0.88
C ARG A 32 4.67 -4.54 -0.77
N ALA A 33 3.84 -4.88 -1.75
CA ALA A 33 2.42 -4.59 -1.73
C ALA A 33 1.65 -5.75 -1.07
N THR A 34 0.73 -5.42 -0.15
CA THR A 34 -0.17 -6.38 0.48
C THR A 34 -1.60 -5.84 0.43
N PHE A 35 -2.52 -6.67 -0.04
CA PHE A 35 -3.94 -6.34 -0.10
C PHE A 35 -4.69 -7.08 1.02
N VAL A 36 -5.30 -6.33 1.93
CA VAL A 36 -6.01 -6.87 3.10
C VAL A 36 -7.48 -6.47 3.00
N PRO A 37 -8.33 -7.28 2.36
CA PRO A 37 -9.76 -7.02 2.33
C PRO A 37 -10.36 -7.20 3.73
N ASN A 38 -11.36 -6.40 4.05
CA ASN A 38 -12.11 -6.48 5.30
C ASN A 38 -13.58 -6.87 5.02
N THR A 39 -14.33 -7.10 6.10
CA THR A 39 -15.75 -7.49 6.05
C THR A 39 -16.54 -6.50 5.18
N THR A 40 -17.36 -7.06 4.29
CA THR A 40 -18.24 -6.29 3.42
C THR A 40 -19.47 -5.83 4.21
N ASP A 41 -19.76 -4.54 4.15
CA ASP A 41 -20.93 -3.97 4.80
C ASP A 41 -22.11 -3.91 3.85
N ARG A 42 -23.19 -4.58 4.23
CA ARG A 42 -24.47 -4.47 3.56
C ARG A 42 -25.24 -3.27 4.13
N LEU A 43 -25.24 -2.17 3.40
CA LEU A 43 -25.88 -0.92 3.84
C LEU A 43 -27.41 -0.94 3.69
N PHE A 44 -27.96 -1.76 2.79
CA PHE A 44 -29.38 -1.79 2.46
C PHE A 44 -29.99 -3.18 2.62
N ILE A 45 -31.24 -3.24 3.09
CA ILE A 45 -32.02 -4.48 3.31
C ILE A 45 -32.48 -5.11 1.97
N GLN A 46 -32.49 -4.36 0.88
CA GLN A 46 -32.79 -4.90 -0.45
C GLN A 46 -31.59 -5.68 -1.01
N SER A 47 -31.83 -6.79 -1.71
CA SER A 47 -30.74 -7.66 -2.23
C SER A 47 -29.95 -7.06 -3.39
N THR A 48 -30.36 -5.91 -3.91
CA THR A 48 -29.74 -5.22 -5.07
C THR A 48 -29.10 -3.88 -4.71
N GLY A 49 -29.06 -3.52 -3.42
CA GLY A 49 -28.42 -2.29 -2.98
C GLY A 49 -26.90 -2.40 -3.02
N LEU A 50 -26.20 -1.29 -3.26
CA LEU A 50 -24.73 -1.24 -3.25
C LEU A 50 -24.20 -1.72 -1.90
N HIS A 51 -23.22 -2.61 -1.94
CA HIS A 51 -22.46 -3.02 -0.78
C HIS A 51 -21.22 -2.13 -0.63
N ARG A 52 -20.81 -1.89 0.61
CA ARG A 52 -19.57 -1.19 0.90
C ARG A 52 -18.48 -2.22 1.15
N TYR A 53 -17.50 -2.26 0.26
CA TYR A 53 -16.27 -3.01 0.42
C TYR A 53 -15.26 -2.15 1.14
N THR A 54 -14.65 -2.70 2.18
CA THR A 54 -13.66 -2.00 2.97
C THR A 54 -12.37 -2.81 3.01
N GLY A 55 -11.24 -2.15 3.16
CA GLY A 55 -9.97 -2.86 3.28
C GLY A 55 -8.79 -1.93 3.53
N LEU A 56 -7.64 -2.57 3.73
CA LEU A 56 -6.35 -1.92 3.83
C LEU A 56 -5.51 -2.33 2.63
N PHE A 57 -4.85 -1.35 2.04
CA PHE A 57 -3.73 -1.58 1.15
C PHE A 57 -2.47 -1.20 1.92
N MET A 58 -1.59 -2.17 2.13
CA MET A 58 -0.35 -1.99 2.88
C MET A 58 0.83 -2.02 1.93
N VAL A 59 1.75 -1.07 2.06
CA VAL A 59 3.00 -1.03 1.32
C VAL A 59 4.15 -0.99 2.31
N ASP A 60 4.93 -2.05 2.37
CA ASP A 60 6.13 -2.10 3.20
C ASP A 60 7.33 -1.63 2.40
N VAL A 61 8.02 -0.60 2.90
CA VAL A 61 9.27 -0.11 2.32
C VAL A 61 10.43 -0.84 2.95
N PHE A 62 11.03 -1.77 2.21
CA PHE A 62 12.19 -2.54 2.67
C PHE A 62 13.49 -1.80 2.43
N ASP A 63 14.40 -1.95 3.37
CA ASP A 63 15.77 -1.45 3.30
C ASP A 63 16.74 -2.36 4.08
N LYS A 64 18.04 -2.14 3.87
CA LYS A 64 19.12 -2.91 4.49
C LYS A 64 19.29 -2.54 5.97
N PRO A 65 19.55 -3.51 6.87
CA PRO A 65 19.88 -3.20 8.25
C PRO A 65 21.21 -2.43 8.35
N GLY A 66 21.32 -1.60 9.39
CA GLY A 66 22.53 -0.83 9.69
C GLY A 66 22.73 0.45 8.88
N THR A 67 21.80 0.83 7.99
CA THR A 67 21.85 2.11 7.25
C THR A 67 21.05 3.24 7.89
N GLY A 68 20.35 2.95 9.00
CA GLY A 68 19.36 3.85 9.60
C GLY A 68 18.01 3.82 8.87
N GLU A 69 16.97 4.33 9.52
CA GLU A 69 15.58 4.27 9.03
C GLU A 69 15.16 5.48 8.17
N THR A 70 15.96 6.55 8.13
CA THR A 70 15.60 7.79 7.43
C THR A 70 15.25 7.55 5.97
N ARG A 71 16.07 6.79 5.24
CA ARG A 71 15.86 6.51 3.82
C ARG A 71 14.56 5.74 3.56
N ALA A 72 14.31 4.69 4.35
CA ALA A 72 13.07 3.92 4.26
C ALA A 72 11.85 4.79 4.59
N ARG A 73 11.98 5.66 5.60
CA ARG A 73 10.91 6.59 5.99
C ARG A 73 10.63 7.68 4.95
N ASP A 74 11.66 8.21 4.29
CA ASP A 74 11.49 9.20 3.22
C ASP A 74 10.74 8.61 2.03
N VAL A 75 11.06 7.37 1.67
CA VAL A 75 10.31 6.63 0.63
C VAL A 75 8.90 6.31 1.10
N ALA A 76 8.70 5.91 2.36
CA ALA A 76 7.38 5.68 2.93
C ALA A 76 6.51 6.95 2.91
N GLY A 77 7.12 8.13 3.12
CA GLY A 77 6.48 9.43 2.95
C GLY A 77 6.00 9.66 1.52
N GLN A 78 6.84 9.39 0.53
CA GLN A 78 6.48 9.50 -0.90
C GLN A 78 5.36 8.52 -1.28
N VAL A 79 5.40 7.28 -0.77
CA VAL A 79 4.30 6.32 -0.94
C VAL A 79 3.01 6.90 -0.34
N ALA A 80 3.04 7.43 0.89
CA ALA A 80 1.86 8.02 1.52
C ALA A 80 1.32 9.24 0.75
N GLU A 81 2.19 10.07 0.16
CA GLU A 81 1.79 11.22 -0.67
C GLU A 81 1.14 10.80 -2.00
N HIS A 82 1.53 9.65 -2.54
CA HIS A 82 0.95 9.06 -3.76
C HIS A 82 -0.47 8.51 -3.58
N PHE A 83 -0.91 8.39 -2.32
CA PHE A 83 -2.23 7.92 -1.93
C PHE A 83 -2.95 9.01 -1.11
N PRO A 84 -3.23 10.20 -1.67
CA PRO A 84 -3.81 11.28 -0.89
C PRO A 84 -5.24 10.94 -0.43
N CYS A 85 -5.65 11.51 0.71
CA CYS A 85 -7.03 11.37 1.18
C CYS A 85 -8.01 11.88 0.11
N ASP A 86 -9.15 11.20 -0.02
CA ASP A 86 -10.18 11.45 -1.03
C ASP A 86 -9.81 11.15 -2.49
N ASP A 87 -8.62 10.62 -2.75
CA ASP A 87 -8.27 10.16 -4.09
C ASP A 87 -9.23 9.04 -4.54
N ARG A 88 -9.55 9.06 -5.84
CA ARG A 88 -10.45 8.11 -6.48
C ARG A 88 -9.68 7.32 -7.51
N ILE A 89 -9.45 6.05 -7.20
CA ILE A 89 -8.69 5.14 -8.05
C ILE A 89 -9.70 4.22 -8.74
N THR A 90 -9.85 4.37 -10.05
CA THR A 90 -10.75 3.54 -10.86
C THR A 90 -9.96 2.49 -11.63
N GLU A 91 -10.26 1.22 -11.42
CA GLU A 91 -9.64 0.08 -12.12
C GLU A 91 -10.76 -0.90 -12.53
N GLU A 92 -10.82 -1.26 -13.81
CA GLU A 92 -11.77 -2.26 -14.36
C GLU A 92 -13.26 -2.01 -14.00
N GLY A 93 -13.64 -0.74 -13.85
CA GLY A 93 -15.02 -0.33 -13.56
C GLY A 93 -15.34 -0.23 -12.06
N VAL A 94 -14.44 -0.63 -11.17
CA VAL A 94 -14.55 -0.43 -9.71
C VAL A 94 -13.81 0.85 -9.33
N THR A 95 -14.44 1.70 -8.52
CA THR A 95 -13.79 2.91 -7.98
C THR A 95 -13.57 2.77 -6.49
N LEU A 96 -12.29 2.75 -6.10
CA LEU A 96 -11.84 2.82 -4.72
C LEU A 96 -11.68 4.29 -4.32
N ARG A 97 -12.02 4.62 -3.08
CA ARG A 97 -11.75 5.92 -2.47
C ARG A 97 -10.87 5.73 -1.25
N ILE A 98 -9.82 6.54 -1.17
CA ILE A 98 -8.96 6.61 0.01
C ILE A 98 -9.68 7.44 1.08
N ILE A 99 -9.90 6.85 2.25
CA ILE A 99 -10.80 7.43 3.26
C ILE A 99 -10.08 8.28 4.31
N THR A 100 -8.80 8.01 4.54
CA THR A 100 -7.95 8.69 5.51
C THR A 100 -6.59 8.96 4.89
N ARG A 101 -5.85 9.94 5.44
CA ARG A 101 -4.45 10.11 5.08
C ARG A 101 -3.70 8.81 5.43
N PRO A 102 -2.90 8.25 4.51
CA PRO A 102 -2.13 7.05 4.80
C PRO A 102 -1.27 7.21 6.05
N ASN A 103 -1.22 6.14 6.84
CA ASN A 103 -0.42 6.07 8.05
C ASN A 103 0.96 5.51 7.72
N VAL A 104 2.02 6.24 8.03
CA VAL A 104 3.40 5.73 8.01
C VAL A 104 3.71 5.20 9.41
N GLY A 105 3.88 3.89 9.52
CA GLY A 105 4.15 3.22 10.78
C GLY A 105 5.60 3.34 11.26
N PRO A 106 5.91 2.77 12.45
CA PRO A 106 7.28 2.69 12.94
C PRO A 106 8.12 1.76 12.07
N ALA A 107 9.44 1.95 12.06
CA ALA A 107 10.33 0.98 11.43
C ALA A 107 10.34 -0.33 12.22
N ILE A 108 10.20 -1.43 11.51
CA ILE A 108 10.30 -2.79 12.03
C ILE A 108 11.68 -3.31 11.63
N ILE A 109 12.46 -3.71 12.62
CA ILE A 109 13.83 -4.19 12.44
C ILE A 109 13.83 -5.70 12.62
N GLU A 110 14.29 -6.40 11.59
CA GLU A 110 14.48 -7.84 11.55
C GLU A 110 15.97 -8.15 11.31
N ASP A 111 16.35 -9.42 11.42
CA ASP A 111 17.76 -9.83 11.33
C ASP A 111 18.42 -9.48 9.99
N GLN A 112 17.65 -9.48 8.90
CA GLN A 112 18.15 -9.29 7.53
C GLN A 112 17.58 -8.07 6.82
N ALA A 113 16.62 -7.37 7.42
CA ALA A 113 15.91 -6.26 6.81
C ALA A 113 15.41 -5.26 7.84
N ILE A 114 15.22 -4.02 7.41
CA ILE A 114 14.30 -3.10 8.06
C ILE A 114 13.15 -2.83 7.11
N HIS A 115 11.96 -2.63 7.64
CA HIS A 115 10.85 -2.17 6.83
C HIS A 115 9.98 -1.14 7.54
N VAL A 116 9.48 -0.18 6.77
CA VAL A 116 8.54 0.84 7.24
C VAL A 116 7.19 0.58 6.57
N PRO A 117 6.15 0.18 7.31
CA PRO A 117 4.84 -0.08 6.74
C PRO A 117 4.09 1.24 6.47
N VAL A 118 3.44 1.31 5.31
CA VAL A 118 2.47 2.36 4.96
C VAL A 118 1.11 1.72 4.83
N THR A 119 0.14 2.18 5.62
CA THR A 119 -1.23 1.68 5.60
C THR A 119 -2.15 2.69 4.92
N VAL A 120 -2.80 2.26 3.84
CA VAL A 120 -3.79 3.03 3.08
C VAL A 120 -5.16 2.41 3.31
N GLU A 121 -6.05 3.13 3.97
CA GLU A 121 -7.44 2.70 4.14
C GLU A 121 -8.26 3.10 2.90
N PHE A 122 -9.04 2.16 2.36
CA PHE A 122 -9.90 2.44 1.22
C PHE A 122 -11.29 1.84 1.40
N TRP A 123 -12.29 2.47 0.78
CA TRP A 123 -13.63 1.90 0.58
C TRP A 123 -14.01 1.91 -0.91
N ALA A 124 -14.83 0.95 -1.33
CA ALA A 124 -15.48 0.92 -2.64
C ALA A 124 -16.97 0.59 -2.48
N PHE A 125 -17.77 1.01 -3.47
CA PHE A 125 -19.16 0.61 -3.61
C PHE A 125 -19.31 -0.25 -4.86
N ALA A 126 -19.88 -1.44 -4.71
CA ALA A 126 -20.24 -2.33 -5.82
C ALA A 126 -21.42 -3.23 -5.46
#